data_AF-A0A662GD11-F1
#
_entry.id   AF-A0A662GD11-F1
#
_cell.length_a   1.000
_cell.length_b   1.000
_cell.length_c   1.000
_cell.angle_alpha   90.00
_cell.angle_beta   90.00
_cell.angle_gamma   90.00
#
_symmetry.space_group_name_H-M   'P 1'
#
loop_
_entity.id
_entity.type
_entity.pdbx_description
1 polymer ?
#
loop_
_entity_poly.entity_id
_entity_poly.type
_entity_poly.pdbx_seq_one_letter_code
_entity_poly.pdbx_strand_id
1 'polypeptide(L)' 'MTRQGDTRKFKLEENPRTYIVSFHIPRALLDALDRLVEIGVFNNRSEAIRTALYKLLTEYSDFHERRRFMMGYR' A
#
# COMPACT_ATOMS: atom_id res chain seq x y z
N MET A 1 26.65 18.21 -11.45
CA MET A 1 25.93 17.16 -12.18
C MET A 1 25.52 16.08 -11.19
N THR A 2 24.33 16.22 -10.57
CA THR A 2 23.15 15.32 -10.72
C THR A 2 23.45 13.88 -10.26
N ARG A 3 22.79 13.28 -9.27
CA ARG A 3 21.36 13.32 -8.90
C ARG A 3 21.21 13.11 -7.39
N GLN A 4 20.58 14.07 -6.72
CA GLN A 4 20.10 13.96 -5.35
C GLN A 4 18.98 12.90 -5.35
N GLY A 5 19.21 11.76 -4.71
CA GLY A 5 18.19 10.75 -4.48
C GLY A 5 17.14 11.33 -3.56
N ASP A 6 16.08 11.88 -4.17
CA ASP A 6 14.88 12.40 -3.51
C ASP A 6 14.21 11.26 -2.74
N THR A 7 14.69 11.03 -1.52
CA THR A 7 14.04 10.17 -0.55
C THR A 7 12.88 11.00 -0.04
N ARG A 8 11.80 11.05 -0.83
CA ARG A 8 10.55 11.70 -0.43
C ARG A 8 10.06 10.99 0.83
N LYS A 9 10.45 11.56 1.96
CA LYS A 9 9.83 11.33 3.24
C LYS A 9 8.33 11.49 2.99
N PHE A 10 7.58 10.40 3.13
CA PHE A 10 6.14 10.49 3.29
C PHE A 10 5.92 11.24 4.62
N LYS A 11 5.97 12.57 4.55
CA LYS A 11 5.41 13.43 5.60
C LYS A 11 3.93 13.08 5.62
N LEU A 12 3.55 12.27 6.59
CA LEU A 12 2.17 12.11 6.99
C LEU A 12 1.77 13.46 7.59
N GLU A 13 1.37 14.38 6.72
CA GLU A 13 0.75 15.64 7.12
C GLU A 13 -0.37 15.32 8.12
N GLU A 14 -0.33 15.98 9.29
CA GLU A 14 -1.17 15.77 10.46
C GLU A 14 -2.61 16.24 10.25
N ASN A 15 -3.26 15.71 9.21
CA ASN A 15 -4.67 15.96 8.96
C ASN A 15 -5.29 14.60 8.61
N PRO A 16 -6.33 14.12 9.34
CA PRO A 16 -7.01 12.86 9.04
C PRO A 16 -7.86 12.98 7.75
N ARG A 17 -7.25 13.44 6.65
CA ARG A 17 -7.91 13.58 5.36
C ARG A 17 -7.92 12.21 4.71
N THR A 18 -9.04 11.53 4.89
CA THR A 18 -9.40 10.42 3.99
C THR A 18 -9.61 11.01 2.60
N TYR A 19 -8.82 10.58 1.63
CA TYR A 19 -9.00 10.96 0.23
C TYR A 19 -9.84 9.91 -0.48
N ILE A 20 -10.87 10.36 -1.20
CA ILE A 20 -11.65 9.49 -2.08
C ILE A 20 -10.96 9.47 -3.44
N VAL A 21 -10.62 8.27 -3.91
CA VAL A 21 -9.97 8.05 -5.21
C VAL A 21 -10.84 7.14 -6.06
N SER A 22 -10.92 7.44 -7.36
CA SER A 22 -11.60 6.60 -8.35
C SER A 22 -10.56 5.99 -9.28
N PHE A 23 -10.69 4.69 -9.55
CA PHE A 23 -9.76 3.97 -10.43
C PHE A 23 -10.49 2.82 -11.13
N HIS A 24 -9.95 2.40 -12.26
CA HIS A 24 -10.48 1.27 -13.02
C HIS A 24 -9.82 -0.02 -12.55
N ILE A 25 -10.62 -1.06 -12.32
CA ILE A 25 -10.15 -2.40 -11.99
C ILE A 25 -10.85 -3.46 -12.84
N PRO A 26 -10.16 -4.57 -13.13
CA PRO A 26 -10.81 -5.73 -13.71
C PRO A 26 -11.95 -6.22 -12.82
N ARG A 27 -13.11 -6.53 -13.42
CA ARG A 27 -14.30 -6.98 -12.69
C ARG A 27 -14.03 -8.22 -11.83
N ALA A 28 -13.25 -9.16 -12.33
CA ALA A 28 -12.88 -10.37 -11.59
C ALA A 28 -12.18 -10.06 -10.25
N LEU A 29 -11.38 -8.99 -10.18
CA LEU A 29 -10.72 -8.55 -8.96
C LEU A 29 -11.73 -7.93 -7.98
N LEU A 30 -12.66 -7.14 -8.50
CA LEU A 30 -13.75 -6.57 -7.70
C LEU A 30 -14.63 -7.67 -7.11
N ASP A 31 -15.00 -8.67 -7.91
CA ASP A 31 -15.83 -9.79 -7.46
C ASP A 31 -15.12 -10.61 -6.36
N ALA A 32 -13.80 -10.81 -6.49
CA ALA A 32 -13.01 -11.47 -5.45
C ALA A 32 -12.95 -10.65 -4.16
N LEU A 33 -12.83 -9.32 -4.26
CA LEU A 33 -12.86 -8.41 -3.12
C LEU A 33 -14.24 -8.44 -2.43
N ASP A 34 -15.31 -8.45 -3.22
CA ASP A 34 -16.69 -8.50 -2.73
C ASP A 34 -16.97 -9.77 -1.95
N ARG A 35 -16.50 -10.92 -2.44
CA ARG A 35 -16.60 -12.17 -1.69
C ARG A 35 -15.97 -12.08 -0.31
N LEU A 36 -14.83 -11.39 -0.16
CA LEU A 36 -14.18 -11.20 1.14
C LEU A 36 -15.03 -10.33 2.10
N VAL A 37 -15.78 -9.38 1.56
CA VAL A 37 -16.72 -8.57 2.34
C VAL A 37 -17.96 -9.40 2.70
N GLU A 38 -18.51 -10.16 1.75
CA GLU A 38 -19.70 -10.99 1.93
C GLU A 38 -19.51 -12.08 2.99
N ILE A 39 -18.33 -12.73 3.02
CA ILE A 39 -18.02 -13.75 4.04
C ILE A 39 -17.65 -13.14 5.40
N GLY A 40 -17.67 -11.80 5.54
CA GLY A 40 -17.44 -11.10 6.80
C GLY A 40 -15.97 -10.93 7.20
N VAL A 41 -15.01 -11.15 6.29
CA VAL A 41 -13.59 -10.92 6.59
C VAL A 41 -13.30 -9.42 6.68
N PHE A 42 -14.01 -8.59 5.92
CA PHE A 42 -13.94 -7.13 5.98
C PHE A 42 -15.33 -6.52 6.03
N ASN A 43 -15.50 -5.39 6.71
CA ASN A 43 -16.82 -4.74 6.81
C ASN A 43 -17.25 -4.05 5.51
N ASN A 44 -16.29 -3.59 4.70
CA ASN A 44 -16.54 -2.92 3.43
C ASN A 44 -15.34 -3.00 2.48
N ARG A 45 -15.59 -2.69 1.20
CA ARG A 45 -14.56 -2.67 0.14
C ARG A 45 -13.38 -1.75 0.47
N SER A 46 -13.64 -0.56 1.03
CA SER A 46 -12.60 0.41 1.36
C SER A 46 -11.65 -0.09 2.44
N GLU A 47 -12.15 -0.83 3.42
CA GLU A 47 -11.35 -1.49 4.46
C GLU A 47 -10.50 -2.61 3.89
N ALA A 48 -11.09 -3.46 3.03
CA ALA A 48 -10.38 -4.53 2.35
C ALA A 48 -9.23 -3.97 1.48
N ILE A 49 -9.48 -2.94 0.69
CA ILE A 49 -8.48 -2.27 -0.15
C ILE A 49 -7.38 -1.63 0.70
N ARG A 50 -7.74 -0.92 1.78
CA ARG A 50 -6.78 -0.28 2.67
C ARG A 50 -5.85 -1.31 3.32
N THR A 51 -6.41 -2.42 3.78
CA THR A 51 -5.64 -3.54 4.36
C THR A 51 -4.71 -4.16 3.33
N ALA A 52 -5.20 -4.40 2.11
CA ALA A 52 -4.37 -4.94 1.03
C ALA A 52 -3.20 -4.02 0.68
N LEU A 53 -3.47 -2.71 0.56
CA LEU A 53 -2.43 -1.71 0.30
C LEU A 53 -1.42 -1.61 1.46
N TYR A 54 -1.88 -1.63 2.71
CA TYR A 54 -1.00 -1.61 3.87
C TYR A 54 -0.07 -2.82 3.87
N LYS A 55 -0.63 -4.04 3.73
CA LYS A 55 0.16 -5.28 3.65
C LYS A 55 1.18 -5.25 2.53
N LEU A 56 0.75 -4.82 1.33
CA LEU A 56 1.62 -4.70 0.17
C LEU A 56 2.77 -3.71 0.44
N LEU A 57 2.47 -2.53 0.96
CA LEU A 57 3.49 -1.51 1.24
C LEU A 57 4.45 -1.95 2.35
N THR A 58 3.97 -2.61 3.40
CA THR A 58 4.80 -3.16 4.46
C THR A 58 5.73 -4.24 3.91
N GLU A 59 5.21 -5.19 3.14
CA GLU A 59 6.00 -6.28 2.57
C GLU A 59 7.11 -5.76 1.62
N TYR A 60 6.79 -4.79 0.77
CA TYR A 60 7.77 -4.18 -0.13
C TYR A 60 8.77 -3.27 0.60
N SER A 61 8.35 -2.56 1.65
CA SER A 61 9.25 -1.75 2.47
C SER A 61 10.26 -2.62 3.21
N ASP A 62 9.78 -3.69 3.85
CA ASP A 62 10.62 -4.67 4.55
C ASP A 62 11.58 -5.39 3.59
N PHE A 63 11.13 -5.68 2.37
CA PHE A 63 11.98 -6.24 1.33
C PHE A 63 13.08 -5.28 0.92
N HIS A 64 12.76 -3.99 0.71
CA HIS A 64 13.75 -2.98 0.39
C HIS A 64 14.75 -2.75 1.53
N GLU A 65 14.29 -2.78 2.78
CA GLU A 65 15.14 -2.61 3.95
C GLU A 65 16.05 -3.83 4.15
N ARG A 66 15.52 -5.05 4.08
CA ARG A 66 16.32 -6.28 4.10
C ARG A 66 17.32 -6.35 2.96
N ARG A 67 16.96 -5.91 1.76
CA ARG A 67 17.88 -5.83 0.61
C ARG A 67 18.95 -4.75 0.78
N ARG A 68 18.65 -3.66 1.49
CA ARG A 68 19.66 -2.65 1.91
C ARG A 68 20.61 -3.21 2.97
N PHE A 69 20.14 -4.04 3.89
CA PHE A 69 20.99 -4.67 4.91
C PHE A 69 21.84 -5.84 4.37
N MET A 70 21.35 -6.58 3.37
CA MET A 70 22.09 -7.70 2.77
C MET A 70 23.23 -7.26 1.83
N MET A 71 23.17 -6.03 1.32
CA MET A 71 24.25 -5.39 0.56
C MET A 71 25.00 -4.43 1.47
N GLY A 72 25.78 -4.98 2.41
CA GLY A 72 26.62 -4.21 3.31
C GLY A 72 27.49 -3.20 2.55
N TYR A 73 27.23 -1.92 2.75
CA TYR A 73 28.14 -0.88 2.30
C TYR A 73 29.27 -0.80 3.34
N ARG A 74 30.43 -1.27 2.90
CA ARG A 74 31.74 -0.85 3.41
C ARG A 74 31.96 0.62 3.07
#